data_AF-A0A5D2F2H5-F1
#
_entry.id   AF-A0A5D2F2H5-F1
#
_cell.length_a   1.000
_cell.length_b   1.000
_cell.length_c   1.000
_cell.angle_alpha   90.00
_cell.angle_beta   90.00
_cell.angle_gamma   90.00
#
_symmetry.space_group_name_H-M   'P 1'
#
loop_
_entity.id
_entity.type
_entity.pdbx_description
1 polymer ?
#
loop_
_entity_poly.entity_id
_entity_poly.type
_entity_poly.pdbx_seq_one_letter_code
_entity_poly.pdbx_strand_id
1 'polypeptide(L)'
;MVRPSCTIEIFILLNDDIHYPFPPRSPEKFSTRPPRATEMSLYTLPIRPTYPIITCRVSPATAPTVASPPIPPSLLPPATSAATVPSLTCALQCPHFESCSGCTHEFNLHRPVIVDEASNFFKGLGVSDFTFDSCRLWGWRCRAKLAVRGSSENPLIGLYQEGTHNVVDIPQCKAHHPNINAAVELLRKGVRELNIEPYDEDQGTGDLRYVQMAVTTHNTALPAVERYRNGRVQVALVWNSRNEKSSNSDKLNALANFLWRNGGSRSKLHLVHSVWANFQTSTNNIIFGNRWRHLLGERDFWEHVGGIDISLDPSSFGQANTRAFDSLLRKLHKYVPFGASVADLYAGAGVIGVSLAATKKCRSVKCIEINKESKPSFEKTVDRLPKSIEGSISWHNADTSIDPLSWLVGSDVIVVDPPRKGLDTTLIDALRTISSHKVKPSLKGSSSIIKEEKRPWVLRERERVKEFSVQVGRETISEDPQSLPETLIYISCGWESFKEDCKSLLNSKSWQLEKAHGFNFFPGTQSIEVLAVFKRSLKKKKTGKKKKKQG
;
A
#
# COMPACT_ATOMS: atom_id res chain seq x y z
N MET A 1 21.35 11.75 29.20
CA MET A 1 22.20 11.04 28.22
C MET A 1 21.29 10.32 27.24
N VAL A 2 21.15 10.89 26.04
CA VAL A 2 20.28 10.40 24.97
C VAL A 2 20.99 9.24 24.27
N ARG A 3 20.44 8.02 24.36
CA ARG A 3 20.92 6.87 23.60
C ARG A 3 20.29 6.88 22.21
N PRO A 4 21.00 6.47 21.14
CA PRO A 4 20.42 6.36 19.81
C PRO A 4 19.47 5.17 19.79
N SER A 5 18.20 5.43 19.50
CA SER A 5 17.15 4.45 19.29
C SER A 5 17.30 3.80 17.91
N CYS A 6 18.00 2.66 17.86
CA CYS A 6 17.92 1.71 16.75
C CYS A 6 16.52 1.10 16.76
N THR A 7 15.63 1.61 15.90
CA THR A 7 14.27 1.07 15.71
C THR A 7 14.38 -0.09 14.75
N ILE A 8 14.12 -1.32 15.20
CA ILE A 8 14.08 -2.49 14.32
C ILE A 8 12.68 -2.55 13.71
N GLU A 9 12.61 -2.02 12.49
CA GLU A 9 11.39 -1.81 11.72
C GLU A 9 10.71 -3.14 11.31
N ILE A 10 9.43 -3.29 11.64
CA ILE A 10 8.57 -4.30 11.01
C ILE A 10 8.25 -3.85 9.57
N PHE A 11 9.11 -4.31 8.68
CA PHE A 11 8.87 -4.76 7.31
C PHE A 11 7.61 -4.25 6.60
N ILE A 12 7.75 -3.09 5.95
CA ILE A 12 7.26 -2.92 4.59
C ILE A 12 8.37 -3.46 3.67
N LEU A 13 8.41 -4.78 3.45
CA LEU A 13 9.23 -5.35 2.38
C LEU A 13 8.65 -4.87 1.04
N LEU A 14 9.23 -3.80 0.51
CA LEU A 14 9.36 -3.64 -0.93
C LEU A 14 10.45 -4.64 -1.34
N ASN A 15 10.16 -5.45 -2.36
CA ASN A 15 11.08 -6.46 -2.87
C ASN A 15 12.43 -5.81 -3.20
N ASP A 16 13.49 -6.26 -2.51
CA ASP A 16 14.87 -6.00 -2.92
C ASP A 16 15.22 -6.85 -4.15
N ASP A 17 16.15 -6.29 -4.92
CA ASP A 17 16.59 -6.68 -6.26
C ASP A 17 16.89 -8.17 -6.45
N ILE A 18 16.31 -8.78 -7.50
CA ILE A 18 16.76 -10.08 -8.00
C ILE A 18 16.89 -10.06 -9.53
N HIS A 19 18.14 -10.13 -9.99
CA HIS A 19 18.54 -10.52 -11.34
C HIS A 19 18.22 -12.00 -11.61
N TYR A 20 17.50 -12.30 -12.69
CA TYR A 20 17.24 -13.67 -13.16
C TYR A 20 17.91 -13.96 -14.51
N PRO A 21 18.67 -15.06 -14.66
CA PRO A 21 18.94 -15.68 -15.95
C PRO A 21 17.89 -16.75 -16.28
N PHE A 22 17.32 -16.70 -17.49
CA PHE A 22 16.37 -17.68 -18.03
C PHE A 22 17.07 -18.87 -18.71
N PRO A 23 16.46 -20.07 -18.68
CA PRO A 23 16.50 -20.98 -19.83
C PRO A 23 15.10 -21.32 -20.37
N PRO A 24 14.97 -21.72 -21.66
CA PRO A 24 13.71 -21.75 -22.39
C PRO A 24 13.01 -23.11 -22.30
N ARG A 25 11.67 -23.14 -22.32
CA ARG A 25 10.89 -24.29 -22.83
C ARG A 25 9.66 -23.87 -23.63
N SER A 26 9.48 -24.65 -24.70
CA SER A 26 8.53 -24.56 -25.81
C SER A 26 7.08 -24.92 -25.44
N PRO A 27 6.09 -24.54 -26.28
CA PRO A 27 4.68 -24.72 -25.98
C PRO A 27 4.09 -25.97 -26.65
N GLU A 28 3.24 -26.70 -25.91
CA GLU A 28 2.26 -27.62 -26.51
C GLU A 28 0.85 -27.08 -26.32
N LYS A 29 0.08 -27.15 -27.41
CA LYS A 29 -1.28 -26.65 -27.61
C LYS A 29 -2.30 -27.79 -27.52
N PHE A 30 -3.57 -27.38 -27.44
CA PHE A 30 -4.83 -28.09 -27.73
C PHE A 30 -5.44 -28.87 -26.54
N SER A 31 -6.76 -28.94 -26.33
CA SER A 31 -7.94 -28.28 -26.90
C SER A 31 -9.22 -28.87 -26.29
N THR A 32 -10.27 -28.04 -26.23
CA THR A 32 -11.71 -28.33 -26.41
C THR A 32 -12.56 -29.08 -25.36
N ARG A 33 -13.49 -28.28 -24.79
CA ARG A 33 -14.97 -28.36 -24.77
C ARG A 33 -15.72 -29.17 -23.68
N PRO A 34 -16.79 -28.59 -23.09
CA PRO A 34 -17.67 -29.23 -22.10
C PRO A 34 -19.05 -29.63 -22.66
N PRO A 35 -19.88 -30.35 -21.89
CA PRO A 35 -21.33 -30.24 -21.95
C PRO A 35 -21.90 -29.79 -20.58
N ARG A 36 -22.71 -28.74 -20.52
CA ARG A 36 -24.16 -28.59 -20.84
C ARG A 36 -25.05 -28.91 -19.63
N ALA A 37 -25.93 -27.94 -19.38
CA ALA A 37 -26.87 -27.83 -18.28
C ALA A 37 -28.09 -28.76 -18.42
N THR A 38 -28.79 -28.95 -17.32
CA THR A 38 -30.17 -29.44 -17.30
C THR A 38 -30.96 -28.70 -16.22
N GLU A 39 -32.22 -28.46 -16.53
CA GLU A 39 -33.16 -27.48 -15.99
C GLU A 39 -33.89 -27.89 -14.70
N MET A 40 -34.46 -26.85 -14.08
CA MET A 40 -35.76 -26.73 -13.40
C MET A 40 -36.14 -27.69 -12.25
N SER A 41 -36.45 -27.08 -11.09
CA SER A 41 -37.78 -27.25 -10.50
C SER A 41 -38.12 -26.12 -9.52
N LEU A 42 -39.31 -25.55 -9.69
CA LEU A 42 -39.99 -24.56 -8.84
C LEU A 42 -40.75 -25.30 -7.74
N TYR A 43 -40.62 -24.93 -6.46
CA TYR A 43 -41.70 -25.10 -5.46
C TYR A 43 -41.60 -24.09 -4.31
N THR A 44 -42.59 -23.19 -4.30
CA THR A 44 -43.42 -22.68 -3.17
C THR A 44 -42.85 -22.41 -1.77
N LEU A 45 -43.13 -21.18 -1.32
CA LEU A 45 -43.08 -20.63 0.05
C LEU A 45 -44.01 -21.40 1.02
N PRO A 46 -43.75 -21.35 2.35
CA PRO A 46 -44.56 -20.45 3.19
C PRO A 46 -43.86 -19.79 4.41
N ILE A 47 -44.36 -18.58 4.73
CA ILE A 47 -44.76 -18.06 6.07
C ILE A 47 -43.69 -17.65 7.11
N ARG A 48 -43.90 -16.43 7.64
CA ARG A 48 -43.17 -15.69 8.69
C ARG A 48 -43.45 -16.21 10.11
N PRO A 49 -42.55 -15.91 11.07
CA PRO A 49 -42.97 -15.19 12.29
C PRO A 49 -41.98 -14.06 12.67
N THR A 50 -42.42 -12.80 12.77
CA THR A 50 -42.78 -12.05 14.01
C THR A 50 -41.69 -12.00 15.09
N TYR A 51 -41.07 -10.83 15.21
CA TYR A 51 -40.12 -10.42 16.25
C TYR A 51 -40.82 -10.11 17.59
N PRO A 52 -40.15 -10.33 18.74
CA PRO A 52 -40.40 -9.53 19.93
C PRO A 52 -39.26 -8.54 20.17
N ILE A 53 -39.67 -7.29 20.36
CA ILE A 53 -38.90 -6.17 20.90
C ILE A 53 -38.68 -6.44 22.38
N ILE A 54 -37.42 -6.46 22.85
CA ILE A 54 -37.09 -6.44 24.28
C ILE A 54 -36.37 -5.13 24.58
N THR A 55 -37.09 -4.26 25.30
CA THR A 55 -36.64 -2.99 25.87
C THR A 55 -35.83 -3.20 27.15
N CYS A 56 -34.71 -2.49 27.26
CA CYS A 56 -33.93 -2.35 28.49
C CYS A 56 -34.72 -1.58 29.57
N ARG A 57 -34.65 -2.05 30.81
CA ARG A 57 -34.90 -1.23 32.01
C ARG A 57 -33.78 -1.50 33.02
N VAL A 58 -33.10 -0.42 33.41
CA VAL A 58 -32.15 -0.33 34.51
C VAL A 58 -32.86 0.36 35.67
N SER A 59 -32.76 -0.17 36.90
CA SER A 59 -32.69 0.62 38.14
C SER A 59 -32.28 -0.25 39.35
N PRO A 60 -31.71 0.36 40.41
CA PRO A 60 -30.76 -0.26 41.33
C PRO A 60 -31.30 -0.50 42.76
N ALA A 61 -30.67 -1.40 43.53
CA ALA A 61 -30.68 -1.41 45.01
C ALA A 61 -29.59 -2.38 45.53
N THR A 62 -28.49 -1.90 46.13
CA THR A 62 -28.16 -1.71 47.58
C THR A 62 -27.54 -2.93 48.29
N ALA A 63 -26.46 -2.66 49.02
CA ALA A 63 -25.45 -3.57 49.61
C ALA A 63 -25.88 -4.27 50.93
N PRO A 64 -24.99 -5.07 51.58
CA PRO A 64 -24.05 -4.46 52.53
C PRO A 64 -22.60 -5.02 52.56
N THR A 65 -21.74 -4.17 53.12
CA THR A 65 -20.28 -4.24 53.34
C THR A 65 -19.86 -5.01 54.59
N VAL A 66 -18.63 -5.54 54.59
CA VAL A 66 -17.85 -5.95 55.79
C VAL A 66 -16.49 -5.22 55.76
N ALA A 67 -16.07 -4.66 56.89
CA ALA A 67 -14.89 -3.81 57.08
C ALA A 67 -13.78 -4.50 57.90
N SER A 68 -12.51 -4.09 57.71
CA SER A 68 -11.34 -4.24 58.62
C SER A 68 -10.14 -3.38 58.09
N PRO A 69 -9.06 -3.09 58.86
CA PRO A 69 -8.82 -1.94 59.75
C PRO A 69 -7.69 -0.98 59.22
N PRO A 70 -7.32 0.13 59.91
CA PRO A 70 -6.49 1.18 59.32
C PRO A 70 -4.98 0.92 59.43
N ILE A 71 -4.23 1.37 58.42
CA ILE A 71 -2.76 1.34 58.33
C ILE A 71 -2.22 2.76 58.67
N PRO A 72 -1.14 2.91 59.46
CA PRO A 72 -0.59 4.21 59.88
C PRO A 72 0.15 4.96 58.74
N PRO A 73 0.31 6.29 58.85
CA PRO A 73 0.77 7.12 57.74
C PRO A 73 2.29 7.03 57.54
N SER A 74 2.74 6.52 56.38
CA SER A 74 4.13 6.66 55.92
C SER A 74 4.30 7.90 55.05
N LEU A 75 5.31 8.70 55.37
CA LEU A 75 5.74 9.94 54.71
C LEU A 75 5.85 9.80 53.18
N LEU A 76 5.06 10.59 52.45
CA LEU A 76 5.23 10.84 51.01
C LEU A 76 6.17 12.03 50.80
N PRO A 77 7.11 11.98 49.84
CA PRO A 77 7.92 13.13 49.44
C PRO A 77 7.07 14.17 48.65
N PRO A 78 7.51 15.44 48.54
CA PRO A 78 6.66 16.52 48.08
C PRO A 78 6.33 16.40 46.58
N ALA A 79 5.08 16.72 46.28
CA ALA A 79 4.48 16.70 44.94
C ALA A 79 5.30 17.55 43.96
N THR A 80 5.99 16.89 43.03
CA THR A 80 6.43 17.50 41.78
C THR A 80 5.22 17.73 40.90
N SER A 81 4.99 19.02 40.59
CA SER A 81 4.16 19.58 39.51
C SER A 81 3.37 18.54 38.71
N ALA A 82 2.06 18.48 38.96
CA ALA A 82 1.10 17.75 38.13
C ALA A 82 1.29 18.14 36.66
N ALA A 83 1.97 17.29 35.91
CA ALA A 83 1.89 17.30 34.46
C ALA A 83 0.44 17.04 34.13
N THR A 84 -0.20 18.01 33.45
CA THR A 84 -1.52 17.89 32.87
C THR A 84 -1.66 16.52 32.20
N VAL A 85 -2.54 15.68 32.74
CA VAL A 85 -2.94 14.41 32.12
C VAL A 85 -3.43 14.75 30.71
N PRO A 86 -2.79 14.27 29.63
CA PRO A 86 -3.25 14.53 28.28
C PRO A 86 -4.71 14.05 28.18
N SER A 87 -5.59 14.86 27.60
CA SER A 87 -7.00 14.48 27.46
C SER A 87 -7.10 13.08 26.86
N LEU A 88 -7.78 12.16 27.54
CA LEU A 88 -7.99 10.74 27.19
C LEU A 88 -8.64 10.49 25.81
N THR A 89 -8.91 11.52 25.00
CA THR A 89 -9.78 11.43 23.82
C THR A 89 -9.17 10.66 22.65
N CYS A 90 -7.84 10.52 22.58
CA CYS A 90 -7.13 9.86 21.48
C CYS A 90 -6.01 8.91 21.97
N ALA A 91 -6.33 8.01 22.91
CA ALA A 91 -5.41 6.98 23.40
C ALA A 91 -5.70 5.58 22.81
N LEU A 92 -4.67 4.77 22.52
CA LEU A 92 -4.85 3.42 21.96
C LEU A 92 -5.44 2.45 22.99
N GLN A 93 -4.96 2.52 24.25
CA GLN A 93 -5.32 1.61 25.35
C GLN A 93 -5.17 0.15 24.91
N CYS A 94 -4.00 -0.18 24.35
CA CYS A 94 -3.73 -1.50 23.81
C CYS A 94 -3.08 -2.37 24.90
N PRO A 95 -3.64 -3.53 25.24
CA PRO A 95 -3.04 -4.43 26.23
C PRO A 95 -1.68 -5.00 25.77
N HIS A 96 -1.35 -4.86 24.48
CA HIS A 96 -0.13 -5.38 23.87
C HIS A 96 0.96 -4.33 23.71
N PHE A 97 0.73 -3.07 24.11
CA PHE A 97 1.58 -1.96 23.69
C PHE A 97 3.07 -2.13 24.03
N GLU A 98 3.39 -2.60 25.24
CA GLU A 98 4.78 -2.73 25.68
C GLU A 98 5.52 -3.94 25.05
N SER A 99 4.79 -4.97 24.63
CA SER A 99 5.36 -6.19 24.07
C SER A 99 5.33 -6.21 22.54
N CYS A 100 4.33 -5.56 21.94
CA CYS A 100 4.13 -5.50 20.50
C CYS A 100 4.90 -4.33 19.89
N SER A 101 5.82 -4.65 18.98
CA SER A 101 6.59 -3.71 18.14
C SER A 101 5.78 -2.94 17.09
N GLY A 102 4.45 -3.07 17.08
CA GLY A 102 3.60 -2.44 16.07
C GLY A 102 3.32 -0.96 16.31
N CYS A 103 3.34 -0.48 17.55
CA CYS A 103 3.03 0.90 17.93
C CYS A 103 4.13 1.45 18.84
N THR A 104 4.54 2.70 18.63
CA THR A 104 5.61 3.35 19.42
C THR A 104 5.08 4.33 20.45
N HIS A 105 3.80 4.70 20.39
CA HIS A 105 3.13 5.51 21.40
C HIS A 105 1.63 5.20 21.47
N GLU A 106 1.03 5.42 22.64
CA GLU A 106 -0.41 5.21 22.84
C GLU A 106 -1.21 6.51 22.87
N PHE A 107 -0.60 7.67 23.12
CA PHE A 107 -1.30 8.94 23.32
C PHE A 107 -1.10 9.89 22.15
N ASN A 108 -2.02 10.84 21.97
CA ASN A 108 -1.95 11.84 20.89
C ASN A 108 -1.91 11.20 19.50
N LEU A 109 -2.62 10.08 19.30
CA LEU A 109 -2.63 9.34 18.04
C LEU A 109 -3.02 10.21 16.82
N HIS A 110 -3.81 11.26 17.04
CA HIS A 110 -4.26 12.19 16.00
C HIS A 110 -3.18 13.14 15.51
N ARG A 111 -2.10 13.34 16.27
CA ARG A 111 -1.00 14.25 15.95
C ARG A 111 0.30 13.74 16.61
N PRO A 112 1.06 12.85 15.93
CA PRO A 112 2.34 12.38 16.45
C PRO A 112 3.36 13.52 16.55
N VAL A 113 4.38 13.35 17.41
CA VAL A 113 5.37 14.39 17.72
C VAL A 113 6.13 14.86 16.47
N ILE A 114 6.38 13.93 15.54
CA ILE A 114 7.04 14.23 14.25
C ILE A 114 6.32 15.30 13.42
N VAL A 115 5.03 15.55 13.65
CA VAL A 115 4.28 16.59 12.91
C VAL A 115 4.81 17.99 13.22
N ASP A 116 5.26 18.23 14.45
CA ASP A 116 5.81 19.54 14.83
C ASP A 116 7.22 19.73 14.23
N GLU A 117 8.02 18.66 14.17
CA GLU A 117 9.29 18.66 13.42
C GLU A 117 9.05 18.95 11.93
N ALA A 118 8.11 18.24 11.29
CA ALA A 118 7.79 18.42 9.89
C ALA A 118 7.28 19.85 9.62
N SER A 119 6.41 20.38 10.47
CA SER A 119 5.92 21.75 10.38
C SER A 119 7.06 22.77 10.45
N ASN A 120 8.02 22.58 11.35
CA ASN A 120 9.18 23.47 11.48
C ASN A 120 10.11 23.35 10.27
N PHE A 121 10.35 22.12 9.78
CA PHE A 121 11.15 21.86 8.59
C PHE A 121 10.58 22.60 7.37
N PHE A 122 9.28 22.43 7.08
CA PHE A 122 8.63 23.06 5.93
C PHE A 122 8.55 24.58 6.06
N LYS A 123 8.30 25.09 7.26
CA LYS A 123 8.35 26.54 7.54
C LYS A 123 9.74 27.11 7.25
N GLY A 124 10.80 26.39 7.62
CA GLY A 124 12.19 26.77 7.31
C GLY A 124 12.51 26.79 5.81
N LEU A 125 11.75 26.03 5.00
CA LEU A 125 11.85 26.02 3.54
C LEU A 125 10.90 27.02 2.84
N GLY A 126 10.18 27.85 3.61
CA GLY A 126 9.27 28.86 3.07
C GLY A 126 7.82 28.41 2.88
N VAL A 127 7.48 27.16 3.24
CA VAL A 127 6.10 26.64 3.23
C VAL A 127 5.46 26.92 4.59
N SER A 128 4.69 28.01 4.68
CA SER A 128 4.07 28.46 5.93
C SER A 128 2.73 27.77 6.25
N ASP A 129 2.08 27.17 5.25
CA ASP A 129 0.75 26.56 5.35
C ASP A 129 0.79 25.03 5.28
N PHE A 130 1.80 24.40 5.89
CA PHE A 130 1.85 22.94 6.04
C PHE A 130 0.58 22.44 6.75
N THR A 131 -0.16 21.53 6.11
CA THR A 131 -1.36 20.92 6.70
C THR A 131 -1.09 19.50 7.13
N PHE A 132 -1.78 19.04 8.17
CA PHE A 132 -1.73 17.64 8.60
C PHE A 132 -3.14 17.05 8.68
N ASP A 133 -3.41 16.05 7.85
CA ASP A 133 -4.72 15.38 7.79
C ASP A 133 -4.66 14.05 8.57
N SER A 134 -5.40 13.99 9.68
CA SER A 134 -5.55 12.77 10.47
C SER A 134 -6.84 12.02 10.11
N CYS A 135 -6.74 10.71 9.97
CA CYS A 135 -7.87 9.83 9.63
C CYS A 135 -8.31 9.01 10.85
N ARG A 136 -8.95 7.86 10.59
CA ARG A 136 -9.37 6.93 11.63
C ARG A 136 -8.16 6.48 12.47
N LEU A 137 -8.25 6.62 13.79
CA LEU A 137 -7.15 6.34 14.72
C LEU A 137 -7.12 4.89 15.24
N TRP A 138 -8.25 4.19 15.21
CA TRP A 138 -8.38 2.78 15.62
C TRP A 138 -9.08 1.96 14.55
N GLY A 139 -8.69 0.69 14.44
CA GLY A 139 -9.23 -0.21 13.45
C GLY A 139 -9.13 0.34 12.04
N TRP A 140 -8.01 1.01 11.75
CA TRP A 140 -7.68 1.65 10.48
C TRP A 140 -6.92 0.73 9.55
N ARG A 141 -6.16 -0.23 10.10
CA ARG A 141 -5.26 -1.12 9.36
C ARG A 141 -6.09 -2.20 8.68
N CYS A 142 -6.27 -2.05 7.37
CA CYS A 142 -6.99 -2.97 6.50
C CYS A 142 -6.10 -4.08 5.94
N ARG A 143 -4.78 -4.04 6.15
CA ARG A 143 -3.86 -5.10 5.73
C ARG A 143 -2.85 -5.43 6.84
N ALA A 144 -2.79 -6.69 7.22
CA ALA A 144 -1.90 -7.21 8.25
C ALA A 144 -1.17 -8.46 7.75
N LYS A 145 0.11 -8.59 8.09
CA LYS A 145 0.91 -9.79 7.92
C LYS A 145 1.33 -10.24 9.30
N LEU A 146 0.96 -11.45 9.70
CA LEU A 146 1.14 -11.96 11.06
C LEU A 146 1.94 -13.26 11.00
N ALA A 147 2.95 -13.36 11.86
CA ALA A 147 3.69 -14.59 12.08
C ALA A 147 2.82 -15.58 12.86
N VAL A 148 2.93 -16.86 12.53
CA VAL A 148 2.21 -17.95 13.19
C VAL A 148 3.23 -18.90 13.83
N ARG A 149 3.34 -18.87 15.16
CA ARG A 149 4.30 -19.66 15.96
C ARG A 149 3.56 -20.37 17.11
N GLY A 150 4.31 -21.02 18.01
CA GLY A 150 3.76 -21.78 19.12
C GLY A 150 3.41 -23.21 18.70
N SER A 151 2.32 -23.76 19.24
CA SER A 151 1.84 -25.11 18.92
C SER A 151 0.43 -25.08 18.33
N SER A 152 -0.03 -26.20 17.78
CA SER A 152 -1.42 -26.35 17.33
C SER A 152 -2.43 -26.09 18.45
N GLU A 153 -2.13 -26.46 19.70
CA GLU A 153 -2.97 -26.23 20.88
C GLU A 153 -2.95 -24.76 21.33
N ASN A 154 -1.77 -24.14 21.33
CA ASN A 154 -1.56 -22.75 21.73
C ASN A 154 -0.84 -21.95 20.63
N PRO A 155 -1.52 -21.65 19.52
CA PRO A 155 -0.90 -20.92 18.41
C PRO A 155 -0.79 -19.44 18.78
N LEU A 156 0.40 -18.87 18.57
CA LEU A 156 0.69 -17.45 18.68
C LEU A 156 0.56 -16.82 17.30
N ILE A 157 -0.32 -15.83 17.15
CA ILE A 157 -0.59 -15.16 15.88
C ILE A 157 -0.38 -13.66 16.07
N GLY A 158 0.75 -13.16 15.58
CA GLY A 158 1.10 -11.78 15.85
C GLY A 158 2.35 -11.26 15.18
N LEU A 159 3.09 -10.43 15.92
CA LEU A 159 4.29 -9.73 15.43
C LEU A 159 5.50 -10.16 16.25
N TYR A 160 6.69 -10.01 15.67
CA TYR A 160 7.93 -10.23 16.40
C TYR A 160 8.15 -9.13 17.43
N GLN A 161 8.58 -9.50 18.63
CA GLN A 161 9.12 -8.55 19.59
C GLN A 161 10.36 -7.87 18.98
N GLU A 162 10.48 -6.56 19.22
CA GLU A 162 11.53 -5.74 18.62
C GLU A 162 12.93 -6.33 18.89
N GLY A 163 13.74 -6.43 17.83
CA GLY A 163 15.09 -6.99 17.89
C GLY A 163 15.20 -8.50 18.10
N THR A 164 14.10 -9.25 17.96
CA THR A 164 14.09 -10.70 18.13
C THR A 164 13.23 -11.39 17.05
N HIS A 165 13.28 -12.72 17.00
CA HIS A 165 12.33 -13.56 16.25
C HIS A 165 11.27 -14.21 17.18
N ASN A 166 11.09 -13.67 18.38
CA ASN A 166 10.06 -14.13 19.31
C ASN A 166 8.72 -13.51 18.95
N VAL A 167 7.70 -14.33 18.68
CA VAL A 167 6.37 -13.82 18.34
C VAL A 167 5.57 -13.48 19.59
N VAL A 168 5.04 -12.27 19.61
CA VAL A 168 4.07 -11.79 20.58
C VAL A 168 2.68 -11.98 20.01
N ASP A 169 1.85 -12.74 20.73
CA ASP A 169 0.44 -12.92 20.38
C ASP A 169 -0.33 -11.61 20.58
N ILE A 170 -1.11 -11.18 19.58
CA ILE A 170 -1.81 -9.87 19.61
C ILE A 170 -3.31 -9.99 19.30
N PRO A 171 -4.08 -10.75 20.11
CA PRO A 171 -5.53 -10.85 19.93
C PRO A 171 -6.20 -9.48 20.09
N GLN A 172 -7.20 -9.17 19.27
CA GLN A 172 -7.94 -7.90 19.36
C GLN A 172 -7.06 -6.64 19.23
N CYS A 173 -6.03 -6.69 18.38
CA CYS A 173 -5.18 -5.53 18.08
C CYS A 173 -6.02 -4.28 17.73
N LYS A 174 -5.79 -3.18 18.44
CA LYS A 174 -6.56 -1.93 18.31
C LYS A 174 -6.35 -1.22 16.97
N ALA A 175 -5.23 -1.46 16.30
CA ALA A 175 -4.95 -0.90 14.98
C ALA A 175 -5.68 -1.67 13.87
N HIS A 176 -5.86 -2.98 14.02
CA HIS A 176 -6.47 -3.85 13.01
C HIS A 176 -7.94 -3.52 12.81
N HIS A 177 -8.36 -3.52 11.54
CA HIS A 177 -9.78 -3.57 11.19
C HIS A 177 -10.48 -4.67 12.03
N PRO A 178 -11.67 -4.43 12.61
CA PRO A 178 -12.36 -5.40 13.46
C PRO A 178 -12.49 -6.79 12.81
N ASN A 179 -12.76 -6.83 11.51
CA ASN A 179 -12.90 -8.07 10.76
C ASN A 179 -11.57 -8.84 10.58
N ILE A 180 -10.40 -8.18 10.62
CA ILE A 180 -9.11 -8.88 10.73
C ILE A 180 -9.02 -9.60 12.07
N ASN A 181 -9.35 -8.93 13.18
CA ASN A 181 -9.31 -9.57 14.50
C ASN A 181 -10.29 -10.75 14.58
N ALA A 182 -11.48 -10.62 14.01
CA ALA A 182 -12.44 -11.72 13.90
C ALA A 182 -11.92 -12.88 13.04
N ALA A 183 -11.23 -12.58 11.93
CA ALA A 183 -10.64 -13.60 11.06
C ALA A 183 -9.43 -14.30 11.70
N VAL A 184 -8.63 -13.60 12.50
CA VAL A 184 -7.55 -14.19 13.30
C VAL A 184 -8.12 -15.17 14.33
N GLU A 185 -9.20 -14.81 15.01
CA GLU A 185 -9.87 -15.72 15.94
C GLU A 185 -10.44 -16.95 15.24
N LEU A 186 -11.03 -16.77 14.05
CA LEU A 186 -11.50 -17.89 13.24
C LEU A 186 -10.36 -18.81 12.80
N LEU A 187 -9.23 -18.24 12.36
CA LEU A 187 -8.03 -19.00 12.01
C LEU A 187 -7.50 -19.78 13.21
N ARG A 188 -7.42 -19.16 14.39
CA ARG A 188 -6.97 -19.81 15.63
C ARG A 188 -7.79 -21.05 15.96
N LYS A 189 -9.11 -20.98 15.82
CA LYS A 189 -10.00 -22.15 16.00
C LYS A 189 -9.70 -23.25 14.99
N GLY A 190 -9.52 -22.90 13.72
CA GLY A 190 -9.18 -23.86 12.67
C GLY A 190 -7.83 -24.53 12.87
N VAL A 191 -6.82 -23.78 13.36
CA VAL A 191 -5.49 -24.31 13.69
C VAL A 191 -5.58 -25.37 14.78
N ARG A 192 -6.33 -25.10 15.86
CA ARG A 192 -6.55 -26.06 16.96
C ARG A 192 -7.35 -27.28 16.54
N GLU A 193 -8.50 -27.08 15.89
CA GLU A 193 -9.42 -28.17 15.54
C GLU A 193 -8.82 -29.16 14.53
N LEU A 194 -8.00 -28.67 13.61
CA LEU A 194 -7.41 -29.49 12.54
C LEU A 194 -5.96 -29.90 12.82
N ASN A 195 -5.45 -29.60 14.02
CA ASN A 195 -4.06 -29.84 14.42
C ASN A 195 -3.05 -29.35 13.34
N ILE A 196 -3.21 -28.08 12.94
CA ILE A 196 -2.28 -27.43 12.01
C ILE A 196 -1.07 -26.99 12.82
N GLU A 197 0.13 -27.39 12.40
CA GLU A 197 1.34 -27.03 13.13
C GLU A 197 1.78 -25.62 12.73
N PRO A 198 1.90 -24.66 13.67
CA PRO A 198 2.63 -23.42 13.43
C PRO A 198 4.08 -23.69 13.02
N TYR A 199 4.69 -22.76 12.31
CA TYR A 199 6.07 -22.92 11.85
C TYR A 199 7.07 -22.81 13.02
N ASP A 200 8.06 -23.67 13.01
CA ASP A 200 9.23 -23.59 13.89
C ASP A 200 10.42 -23.09 13.04
N GLU A 201 10.98 -21.92 13.37
CA GLU A 201 12.09 -21.35 12.59
C GLU A 201 13.40 -22.08 12.80
N ASP A 202 13.65 -22.58 14.01
CA ASP A 202 14.90 -23.23 14.38
C ASP A 202 15.00 -24.61 13.72
N GLN A 203 13.89 -25.33 13.67
CA GLN A 203 13.80 -26.65 13.03
C GLN A 203 13.43 -26.57 11.54
N GLY A 204 12.86 -25.45 11.09
CA GLY A 204 12.33 -25.29 9.74
C GLY A 204 11.10 -26.17 9.45
N THR A 205 10.42 -26.65 10.50
CA THR A 205 9.28 -27.58 10.43
C THR A 205 7.95 -26.86 10.68
N GLY A 206 6.85 -27.61 10.66
CA GLY A 206 5.50 -27.06 10.79
C GLY A 206 4.86 -26.71 9.44
N ASP A 207 3.59 -26.35 9.49
CA ASP A 207 2.71 -26.18 8.33
C ASP A 207 2.50 -24.71 7.96
N LEU A 208 2.07 -23.87 8.92
CA LEU A 208 1.65 -22.49 8.69
C LEU A 208 2.69 -21.49 9.21
N ARG A 209 3.32 -20.75 8.30
CA ARG A 209 4.41 -19.80 8.62
C ARG A 209 3.91 -18.41 8.97
N TYR A 210 3.02 -17.90 8.14
CA TYR A 210 2.45 -16.57 8.26
C TYR A 210 1.03 -16.57 7.75
N VAL A 211 0.26 -15.56 8.13
CA VAL A 211 -1.01 -15.24 7.49
C VAL A 211 -1.00 -13.77 7.07
N GLN A 212 -1.34 -13.50 5.81
CA GLN A 212 -1.71 -12.16 5.37
C GLN A 212 -3.23 -12.04 5.36
N MET A 213 -3.74 -10.97 5.96
CA MET A 213 -5.15 -10.62 5.93
C MET A 213 -5.33 -9.24 5.31
N ALA A 214 -6.20 -9.13 4.33
CA ALA A 214 -6.56 -7.87 3.68
C ALA A 214 -8.09 -7.70 3.68
N VAL A 215 -8.57 -6.53 4.10
CA VAL A 215 -10.00 -6.21 4.12
C VAL A 215 -10.36 -5.48 2.84
N THR A 216 -11.32 -6.03 2.11
CA THR A 216 -12.04 -5.29 1.08
C THR A 216 -13.31 -4.70 1.68
N THR A 217 -13.48 -3.40 1.51
CA THR A 217 -14.70 -2.65 1.81
C THR A 217 -15.55 -2.41 0.57
N HIS A 218 -15.08 -2.85 -0.61
CA HIS A 218 -15.82 -2.79 -1.86
C HIS A 218 -17.06 -3.69 -1.79
N ASN A 219 -18.20 -3.05 -1.53
CA ASN A 219 -19.52 -3.61 -1.71
C ASN A 219 -20.45 -2.51 -2.24
N THR A 220 -20.67 -2.51 -3.56
CA THR A 220 -21.46 -1.48 -4.23
C THR A 220 -22.96 -1.57 -3.89
N ALA A 221 -23.43 -2.70 -3.36
CA ALA A 221 -24.79 -2.85 -2.86
C ALA A 221 -25.04 -2.12 -1.53
N LEU A 222 -23.97 -1.74 -0.81
CA LEU A 222 -24.06 -1.01 0.46
C LEU A 222 -23.79 0.50 0.29
N PRO A 223 -24.47 1.36 1.08
CA PRO A 223 -24.11 2.76 1.22
C PRO A 223 -22.64 2.92 1.63
N ALA A 224 -21.97 3.96 1.12
CA ALA A 224 -20.53 4.18 1.36
C ALA A 224 -20.16 4.22 2.86
N VAL A 225 -21.05 4.75 3.69
CA VAL A 225 -20.86 4.83 5.16
C VAL A 225 -20.87 3.47 5.86
N GLU A 226 -21.51 2.47 5.27
CA GLU A 226 -21.66 1.11 5.82
C GLU A 226 -20.60 0.14 5.30
N ARG A 227 -20.04 0.40 4.12
CA ARG A 227 -19.03 -0.45 3.45
C ARG A 227 -17.88 -0.85 4.36
N TYR A 228 -17.34 0.11 5.12
CA TYR A 228 -16.20 -0.15 6.01
C TYR A 228 -16.55 -1.16 7.12
N ARG A 229 -17.71 -1.00 7.77
CA ARG A 229 -18.14 -1.90 8.86
C ARG A 229 -18.41 -3.32 8.34
N ASN A 230 -18.85 -3.43 7.10
CA ASN A 230 -19.19 -4.69 6.44
C ASN A 230 -18.05 -5.25 5.55
N GLY A 231 -16.82 -4.77 5.74
CA GLY A 231 -15.69 -5.24 4.93
C GLY A 231 -15.45 -6.74 5.09
N ARG A 232 -14.99 -7.41 4.04
CA ARG A 232 -14.71 -8.86 4.04
C ARG A 232 -13.21 -9.11 3.95
N VAL A 233 -12.74 -10.22 4.51
CA VAL A 233 -11.31 -10.51 4.67
C VAL A 233 -10.83 -11.51 3.63
N GLN A 234 -9.88 -11.13 2.80
CA GLN A 234 -9.04 -12.06 2.05
C GLN A 234 -7.98 -12.62 3.01
N VAL A 235 -7.94 -13.94 3.14
CA VAL A 235 -6.99 -14.67 3.99
C VAL A 235 -5.99 -15.39 3.09
N ALA A 236 -4.72 -15.04 3.18
CA ALA A 236 -3.62 -15.69 2.49
C ALA A 236 -2.75 -16.45 3.48
N LEU A 237 -2.79 -17.78 3.39
CA LEU A 237 -2.04 -18.72 4.23
C LEU A 237 -0.64 -18.91 3.62
N VAL A 238 0.40 -18.52 4.33
CA VAL A 238 1.79 -18.78 3.90
C VAL A 238 2.19 -20.15 4.43
N TRP A 239 2.18 -21.13 3.53
CA TRP A 239 2.31 -22.53 3.82
C TRP A 239 3.75 -23.00 3.61
N ASN A 240 4.30 -23.75 4.57
CA ASN A 240 5.63 -24.32 4.52
C ASN A 240 5.66 -25.52 3.57
N SER A 241 5.73 -25.23 2.27
CA SER A 241 5.73 -26.23 1.20
C SER A 241 6.21 -25.64 -0.10
N ARG A 242 6.69 -26.50 -0.99
CA ARG A 242 7.16 -26.08 -2.33
C ARG A 242 6.00 -25.78 -3.28
N ASN A 243 4.87 -26.49 -3.13
CA ASN A 243 3.67 -26.36 -3.97
C ASN A 243 2.50 -27.17 -3.42
N GLU A 244 1.37 -27.12 -4.12
CA GLU A 244 0.10 -27.78 -3.77
C GLU A 244 0.11 -29.31 -3.79
N LYS A 245 1.16 -29.96 -4.28
CA LYS A 245 1.31 -31.42 -4.32
C LYS A 245 2.15 -31.96 -3.15
N SER A 246 2.54 -31.08 -2.22
CA SER A 246 3.32 -31.47 -1.05
C SER A 246 2.47 -32.29 -0.07
N SER A 247 3.11 -33.09 0.79
CA SER A 247 2.43 -34.06 1.67
C SER A 247 1.42 -33.44 2.65
N ASN A 248 1.63 -32.19 3.10
CA ASN A 248 0.71 -31.48 3.99
C ASN A 248 -0.35 -30.65 3.24
N SER A 249 -0.57 -30.91 1.95
CA SER A 249 -1.61 -30.25 1.16
C SER A 249 -3.04 -30.56 1.64
N ASP A 250 -3.27 -31.74 2.21
CA ASP A 250 -4.57 -32.10 2.79
C ASP A 250 -4.93 -31.22 4.00
N LYS A 251 -3.95 -30.95 4.88
CA LYS A 251 -4.10 -30.01 5.99
C LYS A 251 -4.41 -28.58 5.50
N LEU A 252 -3.72 -28.12 4.45
CA LEU A 252 -4.00 -26.82 3.82
C LEU A 252 -5.44 -26.75 3.29
N ASN A 253 -5.88 -27.76 2.54
CA ASN A 253 -7.23 -27.81 1.99
C ASN A 253 -8.28 -27.90 3.10
N ALA A 254 -8.03 -28.68 4.16
CA ALA A 254 -8.91 -28.79 5.32
C ALA A 254 -9.06 -27.44 6.04
N LEU A 255 -7.96 -26.73 6.29
CA LEU A 255 -7.98 -25.41 6.92
C LEU A 255 -8.71 -24.38 6.06
N ALA A 256 -8.46 -24.36 4.74
CA ALA A 256 -9.16 -23.47 3.83
C ALA A 256 -10.68 -23.74 3.82
N ASN A 257 -11.09 -25.01 3.76
CA ASN A 257 -12.49 -25.41 3.84
C ASN A 257 -13.12 -25.02 5.18
N PHE A 258 -12.40 -25.16 6.30
CA PHE A 258 -12.86 -24.72 7.61
C PHE A 258 -13.11 -23.21 7.66
N LEU A 259 -12.16 -22.40 7.20
CA LEU A 259 -12.29 -20.94 7.13
C LEU A 259 -13.48 -20.53 6.24
N TRP A 260 -13.63 -21.18 5.09
CA TRP A 260 -14.72 -20.88 4.16
C TRP A 260 -16.09 -21.32 4.67
N ARG A 261 -16.20 -22.49 5.29
CA ARG A 261 -17.46 -22.99 5.86
C ARG A 261 -17.97 -22.07 6.97
N ASN A 262 -17.06 -21.59 7.83
CA ASN A 262 -17.41 -20.82 9.01
C ASN A 262 -17.42 -19.30 8.76
N GLY A 263 -16.70 -18.80 7.75
CA GLY A 263 -16.57 -17.38 7.47
C GLY A 263 -17.02 -16.95 6.07
N GLY A 264 -17.14 -17.85 5.09
CA GLY A 264 -17.44 -17.52 3.71
C GLY A 264 -18.90 -17.13 3.46
N SER A 265 -19.30 -17.08 2.19
CA SER A 265 -20.59 -16.49 1.79
C SER A 265 -21.84 -17.23 2.23
N ARG A 266 -21.70 -18.51 2.58
CA ARG A 266 -22.79 -19.34 3.12
C ARG A 266 -22.85 -19.34 4.64
N SER A 267 -21.90 -18.70 5.32
CA SER A 267 -21.88 -18.62 6.77
C SER A 267 -22.68 -17.42 7.27
N LYS A 268 -23.18 -17.49 8.50
CA LYS A 268 -23.88 -16.36 9.14
C LYS A 268 -22.97 -15.15 9.35
N LEU A 269 -21.65 -15.36 9.41
CA LEU A 269 -20.67 -14.29 9.65
C LEU A 269 -20.34 -13.51 8.38
N HIS A 270 -20.38 -14.15 7.22
CA HIS A 270 -20.07 -13.55 5.92
C HIS A 270 -18.76 -12.72 5.92
N LEU A 271 -17.78 -13.19 6.69
CA LEU A 271 -16.55 -12.51 7.08
C LEU A 271 -15.42 -12.67 6.06
N VAL A 272 -15.28 -13.85 5.45
CA VAL A 272 -14.17 -14.23 4.57
C VAL A 272 -14.56 -13.98 3.12
N HIS A 273 -13.79 -13.12 2.47
CA HIS A 273 -13.90 -12.82 1.04
C HIS A 273 -13.34 -13.95 0.19
N SER A 274 -12.11 -14.37 0.49
CA SER A 274 -11.44 -15.48 -0.17
C SER A 274 -10.31 -16.06 0.64
N VAL A 275 -9.93 -17.29 0.30
CA VAL A 275 -8.79 -18.00 0.89
C VAL A 275 -7.77 -18.30 -0.20
N TRP A 276 -6.52 -17.93 0.06
CA TRP A 276 -5.36 -18.12 -0.80
C TRP A 276 -4.28 -18.89 -0.06
N ALA A 277 -3.44 -19.57 -0.81
CA ALA A 277 -2.18 -20.13 -0.33
C ALA A 277 -1.00 -19.47 -1.04
N ASN A 278 0.03 -19.16 -0.28
CA ASN A 278 1.36 -18.85 -0.77
C ASN A 278 2.32 -19.95 -0.28
N PHE A 279 3.18 -20.46 -1.17
CA PHE A 279 4.07 -21.57 -0.85
C PHE A 279 5.49 -21.05 -0.62
N GLN A 280 6.04 -21.25 0.59
CA GLN A 280 7.30 -20.67 1.01
C GLN A 280 8.09 -21.61 1.94
N THR A 281 9.25 -22.07 1.49
CA THR A 281 10.17 -22.98 2.23
C THR A 281 11.51 -22.34 2.59
N SER A 282 11.77 -21.11 2.14
CA SER A 282 13.05 -20.44 2.41
C SER A 282 13.21 -20.12 3.90
N THR A 283 14.42 -20.24 4.43
CA THR A 283 14.76 -19.90 5.83
C THR A 283 15.15 -18.43 6.02
N ASN A 284 15.05 -17.61 4.97
CA ASN A 284 15.28 -16.17 5.06
C ASN A 284 14.02 -15.42 5.54
N ASN A 285 14.18 -14.12 5.76
CA ASN A 285 13.12 -13.23 6.27
C ASN A 285 12.05 -12.87 5.21
N ILE A 286 12.09 -13.48 4.02
CA ILE A 286 11.11 -13.21 2.97
C ILE A 286 9.80 -13.94 3.30
N ILE A 287 8.75 -13.18 3.58
CA ILE A 287 7.45 -13.71 3.98
C ILE A 287 6.80 -14.54 2.87
N PHE A 288 6.87 -14.09 1.61
CA PHE A 288 6.18 -14.74 0.50
C PHE A 288 7.13 -15.47 -0.44
N GLY A 289 6.77 -16.70 -0.82
CA GLY A 289 7.35 -17.34 -1.99
C GLY A 289 6.72 -16.82 -3.28
N ASN A 290 7.22 -17.31 -4.42
CA ASN A 290 6.75 -16.91 -5.74
C ASN A 290 5.53 -17.70 -6.25
N ARG A 291 5.04 -18.69 -5.51
CA ARG A 291 3.92 -19.53 -5.91
C ARG A 291 2.68 -19.21 -5.10
N TRP A 292 1.63 -18.81 -5.81
CA TRP A 292 0.32 -18.48 -5.26
C TRP A 292 -0.74 -19.43 -5.81
N ARG A 293 -1.70 -19.81 -4.96
CA ARG A 293 -2.86 -20.60 -5.35
C ARG A 293 -4.11 -20.00 -4.73
N HIS A 294 -5.09 -19.67 -5.57
CA HIS A 294 -6.45 -19.40 -5.12
C HIS A 294 -7.12 -20.71 -4.69
N LEU A 295 -7.67 -20.76 -3.48
CA LEU A 295 -8.33 -21.96 -2.96
C LEU A 295 -9.85 -21.81 -3.02
N LEU A 296 -10.39 -20.76 -2.41
CA LEU A 296 -11.84 -20.59 -2.22
C LEU A 296 -12.25 -19.10 -2.28
N GLY A 297 -13.53 -18.86 -2.60
CA GLY A 297 -14.13 -17.53 -2.62
C GLY A 297 -13.80 -16.71 -3.86
N GLU A 298 -13.95 -15.40 -3.75
CA GLU A 298 -13.75 -14.47 -4.88
C GLU A 298 -12.27 -14.35 -5.26
N ARG A 299 -11.98 -14.39 -6.56
CA ARG A 299 -10.61 -14.27 -7.10
C ARG A 299 -10.14 -12.83 -7.09
N ASP A 300 -10.96 -11.93 -7.61
CA ASP A 300 -10.59 -10.53 -7.71
C ASP A 300 -10.83 -9.83 -6.39
N PHE A 301 -9.83 -9.09 -5.92
CA PHE A 301 -9.93 -8.27 -4.73
C PHE A 301 -10.02 -6.82 -5.17
N TRP A 302 -11.23 -6.27 -5.05
CA TRP A 302 -11.52 -4.89 -5.42
C TRP A 302 -11.48 -4.00 -4.20
N GLU A 303 -10.99 -2.77 -4.36
CA GLU A 303 -11.21 -1.66 -3.43
C GLU A 303 -11.62 -0.39 -4.14
N HIS A 304 -12.36 0.48 -3.47
CA HIS A 304 -12.74 1.78 -4.01
C HIS A 304 -11.92 2.88 -3.34
N VAL A 305 -10.95 3.45 -4.06
CA VAL A 305 -10.00 4.45 -3.54
C VAL A 305 -9.68 5.47 -4.64
N GLY A 306 -9.60 6.76 -4.30
CA GLY A 306 -9.25 7.80 -5.26
C GLY A 306 -10.30 8.00 -6.36
N GLY A 307 -11.55 7.62 -6.08
CA GLY A 307 -12.67 7.71 -7.03
C GLY A 307 -12.75 6.59 -8.07
N ILE A 308 -11.93 5.54 -7.95
CA ILE A 308 -11.90 4.40 -8.87
C ILE A 308 -11.98 3.07 -8.13
N ASP A 309 -12.44 2.04 -8.83
CA ASP A 309 -12.33 0.65 -8.37
C ASP A 309 -10.96 0.11 -8.80
N ILE A 310 -10.12 -0.26 -7.82
CA ILE A 310 -8.79 -0.83 -8.02
C ILE A 310 -8.80 -2.32 -7.74
N SER A 311 -8.14 -3.11 -8.59
CA SER A 311 -7.86 -4.52 -8.34
C SER A 311 -6.49 -4.64 -7.70
N LEU A 312 -6.36 -5.47 -6.66
CA LEU A 312 -5.07 -5.76 -6.01
C LEU A 312 -4.92 -7.26 -5.78
N ASP A 313 -3.96 -7.88 -6.48
CA ASP A 313 -3.60 -9.28 -6.21
C ASP A 313 -2.99 -9.41 -4.80
N PRO A 314 -3.07 -10.62 -4.19
CA PRO A 314 -2.53 -10.83 -2.84
C PRO A 314 -1.01 -10.61 -2.77
N SER A 315 -0.30 -10.77 -3.88
CA SER A 315 1.14 -10.48 -4.04
C SER A 315 1.45 -8.99 -4.20
N SER A 316 0.48 -8.18 -4.64
CA SER A 316 0.68 -6.76 -4.90
C SER A 316 0.73 -5.95 -3.62
N PHE A 317 1.55 -4.90 -3.63
CA PHE A 317 1.52 -3.89 -2.58
C PHE A 317 0.17 -3.16 -2.58
N GLY A 318 -0.34 -2.86 -1.39
CA GLY A 318 -1.56 -2.10 -1.21
C GLY A 318 -1.51 -1.35 0.10
N GLN A 319 -1.99 -0.10 0.09
CA GLN A 319 -1.95 0.79 1.25
C GLN A 319 -2.81 0.22 2.39
N ALA A 320 -2.19 0.07 3.56
CA ALA A 320 -2.86 -0.53 4.73
C ALA A 320 -3.93 0.39 5.33
N ASN A 321 -3.83 1.71 5.12
CA ASN A 321 -4.81 2.70 5.56
C ASN A 321 -5.51 3.31 4.34
N THR A 322 -6.52 2.62 3.82
CA THR A 322 -7.21 3.02 2.57
C THR A 322 -7.88 4.40 2.68
N ARG A 323 -8.35 4.78 3.87
CA ARG A 323 -8.97 6.10 4.10
C ARG A 323 -7.97 7.24 4.07
N ALA A 324 -6.81 7.05 4.70
CA ALA A 324 -5.73 8.04 4.63
C ALA A 324 -5.20 8.18 3.20
N PHE A 325 -5.06 7.05 2.49
CA PHE A 325 -4.66 7.06 1.10
C PHE A 325 -5.66 7.77 0.17
N ASP A 326 -6.96 7.54 0.35
CA ASP A 326 -8.00 8.28 -0.38
C ASP A 326 -7.92 9.80 -0.13
N SER A 327 -7.66 10.22 1.11
CA SER A 327 -7.47 11.64 1.45
C SER A 327 -6.23 12.23 0.75
N LEU A 328 -5.13 11.47 0.71
CA LEU A 328 -3.91 11.86 0.00
C LEU A 328 -4.19 12.02 -1.50
N LEU A 329 -4.84 11.05 -2.14
CA LEU A 329 -5.16 11.11 -3.58
C LEU A 329 -6.05 12.32 -3.91
N ARG A 330 -7.08 12.58 -3.09
CA ARG A 330 -7.92 13.79 -3.25
C ARG A 330 -7.15 15.10 -3.14
N LYS A 331 -6.08 15.15 -2.33
CA LYS A 331 -5.17 16.30 -2.27
C LYS A 331 -4.30 16.36 -3.52
N LEU A 332 -3.69 15.23 -3.90
CA LEU A 332 -2.82 15.09 -5.06
C LEU A 332 -3.50 15.57 -6.35
N HIS A 333 -4.75 15.16 -6.58
CA HIS A 333 -5.56 15.52 -7.76
C HIS A 333 -5.72 17.03 -7.98
N LYS A 334 -5.51 17.86 -6.94
CA LYS A 334 -5.59 19.32 -7.02
C LYS A 334 -4.35 19.96 -7.64
N TYR A 335 -3.22 19.26 -7.60
CA TYR A 335 -1.92 19.76 -8.09
C TYR A 335 -1.62 19.38 -9.53
N VAL A 336 -2.47 18.55 -10.15
CA VAL A 336 -2.36 18.17 -11.56
C VAL A 336 -3.24 19.09 -12.42
N PRO A 337 -2.65 19.87 -13.35
CA PRO A 337 -3.39 20.78 -14.20
C PRO A 337 -4.18 20.03 -15.29
N PHE A 338 -5.17 20.70 -15.86
CA PHE A 338 -5.93 20.17 -17.00
C PHE A 338 -5.05 20.07 -18.25
N GLY A 339 -5.20 18.98 -19.01
CA GLY A 339 -4.43 18.68 -20.22
C GLY A 339 -3.02 18.13 -19.97
N ALA A 340 -2.66 17.81 -18.73
CA ALA A 340 -1.31 17.36 -18.37
C ALA A 340 -0.99 15.96 -18.87
N SER A 341 0.24 15.76 -19.32
CA SER A 341 0.89 14.45 -19.43
C SER A 341 1.56 14.10 -18.10
N VAL A 342 1.24 12.95 -17.52
CA VAL A 342 1.75 12.53 -16.20
C VAL A 342 2.62 11.28 -16.33
N ALA A 343 3.78 11.28 -15.67
CA ALA A 343 4.53 10.06 -15.39
C ALA A 343 4.45 9.74 -13.88
N ASP A 344 3.88 8.58 -13.56
CA ASP A 344 3.80 7.98 -12.24
C ASP A 344 4.96 6.97 -12.12
N LEU A 345 5.99 7.34 -11.38
CA LEU A 345 7.19 6.51 -11.16
C LEU A 345 7.03 5.76 -9.83
N TYR A 346 7.49 4.51 -9.80
CA TYR A 346 7.22 3.58 -8.69
C TYR A 346 5.72 3.27 -8.58
N ALA A 347 5.05 3.09 -9.72
CA ALA A 347 3.60 3.12 -9.81
C ALA A 347 2.90 1.96 -9.08
N GLY A 348 3.59 0.86 -8.79
CA GLY A 348 3.00 -0.36 -8.25
C GLY A 348 1.89 -0.88 -9.18
N ALA A 349 0.71 -1.13 -8.61
CA ALA A 349 -0.50 -1.49 -9.37
C ALA A 349 -1.11 -0.31 -10.16
N GLY A 350 -0.46 0.85 -10.18
CA GLY A 350 -0.87 2.06 -10.89
C GLY A 350 -2.01 2.84 -10.23
N VAL A 351 -2.22 2.67 -8.93
CA VAL A 351 -3.36 3.29 -8.23
C VAL A 351 -3.33 4.82 -8.34
N ILE A 352 -2.16 5.44 -8.15
CA ILE A 352 -2.01 6.90 -8.20
C ILE A 352 -2.27 7.39 -9.63
N GLY A 353 -1.52 6.88 -10.61
CA GLY A 353 -1.67 7.25 -12.02
C GLY A 353 -3.08 7.01 -12.57
N VAL A 354 -3.68 5.84 -12.30
CA VAL A 354 -5.03 5.54 -12.79
C VAL A 354 -6.08 6.43 -12.10
N SER A 355 -5.92 6.76 -10.81
CA SER A 355 -6.82 7.70 -10.14
C SER A 355 -6.75 9.10 -10.77
N LEU A 356 -5.56 9.51 -11.22
CA LEU A 356 -5.38 10.77 -11.96
C LEU A 356 -6.04 10.73 -13.33
N ALA A 357 -5.89 9.64 -14.08
CA ALA A 357 -6.57 9.48 -15.36
C ALA A 357 -8.10 9.59 -15.20
N ALA A 358 -8.65 9.01 -14.13
CA ALA A 358 -10.08 9.06 -13.84
C ALA A 358 -10.63 10.44 -13.48
N THR A 359 -9.76 11.40 -13.12
CA THR A 359 -10.17 12.81 -12.96
C THR A 359 -10.58 13.47 -14.27
N LYS A 360 -10.28 12.85 -15.43
CA LYS A 360 -10.47 13.39 -16.78
C LYS A 360 -9.73 14.69 -17.04
N LYS A 361 -8.69 14.98 -16.25
CA LYS A 361 -7.79 16.12 -16.46
C LYS A 361 -6.57 15.76 -17.30
N CYS A 362 -6.12 14.51 -17.27
CA CYS A 362 -4.87 14.11 -17.89
C CYS A 362 -5.06 13.76 -19.38
N ARG A 363 -4.15 14.27 -20.22
CA ARG A 363 -4.02 13.86 -21.63
C ARG A 363 -3.42 12.47 -21.75
N SER A 364 -2.40 12.19 -20.94
CA SER A 364 -1.76 10.89 -20.86
C SER A 364 -1.29 10.60 -19.44
N VAL A 365 -1.27 9.32 -19.08
CA VAL A 365 -0.68 8.80 -17.85
C VAL A 365 0.21 7.61 -18.19
N LYS A 366 1.48 7.69 -17.81
CA LYS A 366 2.48 6.62 -17.91
C LYS A 366 2.78 6.12 -16.50
N CYS A 367 2.44 4.87 -16.21
CA CYS A 367 2.79 4.19 -14.96
C CYS A 367 4.06 3.38 -15.18
N ILE A 368 5.14 3.66 -14.44
CA ILE A 368 6.43 2.99 -14.55
C ILE A 368 6.65 2.15 -13.29
N GLU A 369 6.83 0.85 -13.45
CA GLU A 369 6.97 -0.08 -12.33
C GLU A 369 7.94 -1.23 -12.65
N ILE A 370 8.86 -1.52 -11.73
CA ILE A 370 9.87 -2.58 -11.90
C ILE A 370 9.30 -3.98 -11.63
N ASN A 371 8.33 -4.09 -10.71
CA ASN A 371 7.69 -5.34 -10.35
C ASN A 371 6.60 -5.74 -11.35
N LYS A 372 6.93 -6.72 -12.19
CA LYS A 372 6.01 -7.31 -13.20
C LYS A 372 4.73 -7.89 -12.59
N GLU A 373 4.76 -8.34 -11.34
CA GLU A 373 3.59 -8.90 -10.65
C GLU A 373 2.49 -7.87 -10.39
N SER A 374 2.77 -6.58 -10.53
CA SER A 374 1.78 -5.51 -10.42
C SER A 374 0.95 -5.32 -11.70
N LYS A 375 1.44 -5.81 -12.85
CA LYS A 375 0.81 -5.62 -14.17
C LYS A 375 -0.61 -6.20 -14.25
N PRO A 376 -0.91 -7.43 -13.79
CA PRO A 376 -2.27 -7.98 -13.88
C PRO A 376 -3.30 -7.17 -13.09
N SER A 377 -2.90 -6.63 -11.94
CA SER A 377 -3.73 -5.75 -11.12
C SER A 377 -4.01 -4.41 -11.81
N PHE A 378 -3.00 -3.85 -12.49
CA PHE A 378 -3.16 -2.65 -13.33
C PHE A 378 -4.14 -2.90 -14.50
N GLU A 379 -3.93 -3.97 -15.27
CA GLU A 379 -4.76 -4.30 -16.44
C GLU A 379 -6.23 -4.45 -16.07
N LYS A 380 -6.53 -5.24 -15.02
CA LYS A 380 -7.89 -5.40 -14.50
C LYS A 380 -8.51 -4.07 -14.08
N THR A 381 -7.73 -3.20 -13.43
CA THR A 381 -8.19 -1.88 -13.00
C THR A 381 -8.56 -1.02 -14.19
N VAL A 382 -7.69 -0.96 -15.21
CA VAL A 382 -7.91 -0.18 -16.43
C VAL A 382 -9.10 -0.72 -17.24
N ASP A 383 -9.26 -2.04 -17.35
CA ASP A 383 -10.39 -2.67 -18.06
C ASP A 383 -11.76 -2.30 -17.46
N ARG A 384 -11.80 -1.97 -16.17
CA ARG A 384 -13.03 -1.57 -15.45
C ARG A 384 -13.29 -0.06 -15.49
N LEU A 385 -12.37 0.74 -16.03
CA LEU A 385 -12.54 2.18 -16.10
C LEU A 385 -13.70 2.59 -17.02
N PRO A 386 -14.39 3.71 -16.72
CA PRO A 386 -15.41 4.23 -17.61
C PRO A 386 -14.86 4.58 -19.00
N LYS A 387 -15.55 4.16 -20.06
CA LYS A 387 -15.21 4.49 -21.47
C LYS A 387 -15.14 6.00 -21.78
N SER A 388 -15.68 6.83 -20.89
CA SER A 388 -15.63 8.30 -20.98
C SER A 388 -14.26 8.91 -20.63
N ILE A 389 -13.27 8.11 -20.25
CA ILE A 389 -11.90 8.57 -20.07
C ILE A 389 -11.22 8.57 -21.44
N GLU A 390 -10.91 9.75 -21.95
CA GLU A 390 -10.35 9.95 -23.29
C GLU A 390 -8.81 9.91 -23.32
N GLY A 391 -8.17 10.24 -22.19
CA GLY A 391 -6.71 10.27 -22.07
C GLY A 391 -6.07 8.89 -22.18
N SER A 392 -4.85 8.83 -22.72
CA SER A 392 -4.12 7.57 -22.86
C SER A 392 -3.57 7.11 -21.50
N ILE A 393 -3.75 5.83 -21.20
CA ILE A 393 -3.22 5.21 -19.98
C ILE A 393 -2.28 4.09 -20.42
N SER A 394 -1.07 4.09 -19.89
CA SER A 394 -0.08 3.05 -20.18
C SER A 394 0.71 2.61 -18.98
N TRP A 395 1.14 1.36 -19.00
CA TRP A 395 2.00 0.77 -17.98
C TRP A 395 3.27 0.23 -18.62
N HIS A 396 4.41 0.46 -17.97
CA HIS A 396 5.73 0.13 -18.48
C HIS A 396 6.51 -0.63 -17.41
N ASN A 397 7.00 -1.82 -17.76
CA ASN A 397 7.93 -2.52 -16.89
C ASN A 397 9.33 -1.95 -17.08
N ALA A 398 9.77 -1.10 -16.17
CA ALA A 398 11.10 -0.52 -16.23
C ALA A 398 11.61 -0.15 -14.85
N ASP A 399 12.92 -0.18 -14.71
CA ASP A 399 13.62 0.43 -13.59
C ASP A 399 13.77 1.94 -13.87
N THR A 400 13.24 2.77 -12.97
CA THR A 400 13.30 4.22 -13.08
C THR A 400 14.72 4.77 -12.99
N SER A 401 15.68 3.98 -12.49
CA SER A 401 17.10 4.33 -12.47
C SER A 401 17.77 4.23 -13.85
N ILE A 402 17.15 3.50 -14.80
CA ILE A 402 17.67 3.25 -16.15
C ILE A 402 17.05 4.25 -17.13
N ASP A 403 17.88 5.11 -17.71
CA ASP A 403 17.47 6.22 -18.61
C ASP A 403 16.30 7.06 -18.04
N PRO A 404 16.41 7.58 -16.79
CA PRO A 404 15.33 8.32 -16.11
C PRO A 404 14.78 9.47 -16.96
N LEU A 405 15.66 10.15 -17.71
CA LEU A 405 15.28 11.26 -18.58
C LEU A 405 14.24 10.88 -19.63
N SER A 406 14.21 9.63 -20.09
CA SER A 406 13.21 9.15 -21.06
C SER A 406 11.78 9.17 -20.51
N TRP A 407 11.63 9.05 -19.18
CA TRP A 407 10.34 9.12 -18.49
C TRP A 407 9.98 10.56 -18.09
N LEU A 408 11.00 11.38 -17.83
CA LEU A 408 10.82 12.78 -17.45
C LEU A 408 10.45 13.66 -18.65
N VAL A 409 11.12 13.48 -19.79
CA VAL A 409 10.87 14.26 -21.01
C VAL A 409 9.52 13.87 -21.63
N GLY A 410 8.72 14.86 -22.04
CA GLY A 410 7.38 14.68 -22.57
C GLY A 410 6.29 14.60 -21.49
N SER A 411 6.65 14.72 -20.22
CA SER A 411 5.74 14.74 -19.08
C SER A 411 5.70 16.14 -18.47
N ASP A 412 4.49 16.64 -18.18
CA ASP A 412 4.28 17.94 -17.52
C ASP A 412 4.34 17.83 -16.00
N VAL A 413 3.90 16.67 -15.49
CA VAL A 413 3.89 16.33 -14.06
C VAL A 413 4.58 14.98 -13.85
N ILE A 414 5.51 14.94 -12.90
CA ILE A 414 6.11 13.70 -12.40
C ILE A 414 5.53 13.44 -11.01
N VAL A 415 5.06 12.22 -10.78
CA VAL A 415 4.70 11.73 -9.46
C VAL A 415 5.70 10.65 -9.07
N VAL A 416 6.21 10.72 -7.85
CA VAL A 416 7.10 9.69 -7.28
C VAL A 416 6.56 9.25 -5.91
N ASP A 417 6.49 7.95 -5.69
CA ASP A 417 6.21 7.32 -4.39
C ASP A 417 7.30 6.27 -4.08
N PRO A 418 8.55 6.71 -3.84
CA PRO A 418 9.68 5.81 -3.71
C PRO A 418 9.62 4.95 -2.44
N PRO A 419 10.43 3.87 -2.39
CA PRO A 419 10.68 3.12 -1.16
C PRO A 419 11.19 4.03 -0.02
N ARG A 420 11.20 3.51 1.22
CA ARG A 420 11.69 4.24 2.41
C ARG A 420 13.12 4.80 2.27
N LYS A 421 13.96 4.19 1.42
CA LYS A 421 15.32 4.64 1.10
C LYS A 421 15.37 5.94 0.28
N GLY A 422 14.25 6.42 -0.25
CA GLY A 422 14.16 7.60 -1.11
C GLY A 422 14.35 7.26 -2.60
N LEU A 423 14.56 8.30 -3.40
CA LEU A 423 14.78 8.17 -4.84
C LEU A 423 16.11 7.50 -5.16
N ASP A 424 16.16 6.79 -6.29
CA ASP A 424 17.44 6.34 -6.81
C ASP A 424 18.35 7.51 -7.18
N THR A 425 19.65 7.36 -6.92
CA THR A 425 20.68 8.37 -7.19
C THR A 425 20.69 8.87 -8.65
N THR A 426 20.43 7.99 -9.62
CA THR A 426 20.42 8.39 -11.04
C THR A 426 19.16 9.21 -11.36
N LEU A 427 18.02 8.88 -10.74
CA LEU A 427 16.77 9.60 -10.91
C LEU A 427 16.84 10.98 -10.26
N ILE A 428 17.39 11.10 -9.06
CA ILE A 428 17.55 12.41 -8.40
C ILE A 428 18.50 13.31 -9.20
N ASP A 429 19.60 12.78 -9.73
CA ASP A 429 20.52 13.55 -10.57
C ASP A 429 19.88 13.98 -11.90
N ALA A 430 19.05 13.15 -12.51
CA ALA A 430 18.25 13.53 -13.68
C ALA A 430 17.28 14.67 -13.35
N LEU A 431 16.56 14.60 -12.22
CA LEU A 431 15.66 15.66 -11.77
C LEU A 431 16.40 16.96 -11.46
N ARG A 432 17.59 16.91 -10.85
CA ARG A 432 18.41 18.10 -10.54
C ARG A 432 18.91 18.79 -11.80
N THR A 433 19.30 18.02 -12.80
CA THR A 433 19.91 18.52 -14.05
C THR A 433 18.90 18.77 -15.18
N ILE A 434 17.61 18.58 -14.92
CA ILE A 434 16.55 18.70 -15.93
C ILE A 434 16.53 20.07 -16.63
N SER A 435 16.83 21.14 -15.91
CA SER A 435 16.86 22.52 -16.46
C SER A 435 18.04 22.78 -17.41
N SER A 436 19.06 21.92 -17.41
CA SER A 436 20.24 22.02 -18.27
C SER A 436 20.06 21.26 -19.58
N HIS A 437 19.02 20.44 -19.70
CA HIS A 437 18.73 19.69 -20.91
C HIS A 437 18.18 20.64 -21.99
N LYS A 438 19.02 20.93 -22.99
CA LYS A 438 18.57 21.52 -24.24
C LYS A 438 17.95 20.40 -25.07
N VAL A 439 16.64 20.47 -25.28
CA VAL A 439 16.02 19.58 -26.25
C VAL A 439 16.57 19.91 -27.63
N LYS A 440 17.34 18.99 -28.23
CA LYS A 440 17.79 19.13 -29.62
C LYS A 440 16.59 18.81 -30.52
N PRO A 441 16.23 19.67 -31.49
CA PRO A 441 15.23 19.30 -32.49
C PRO A 441 15.76 18.10 -33.29
N SER A 442 15.03 16.99 -33.29
CA SER A 442 15.39 15.85 -34.13
C SER A 442 15.17 16.22 -35.59
N LEU A 443 16.25 16.32 -36.35
CA LEU A 443 16.22 16.32 -37.80
C LEU A 443 15.53 15.04 -38.27
N LYS A 444 14.51 15.18 -39.12
CA LYS A 444 13.89 14.06 -39.85
C LYS A 444 15.00 13.30 -40.57
N GLY A 445 15.18 12.04 -40.20
CA GLY A 445 16.17 11.15 -40.80
C GLY A 445 15.87 10.93 -42.27
N SER A 446 16.75 11.41 -43.13
CA SER A 446 16.98 10.88 -44.47
C SER A 446 17.33 9.40 -44.35
N SER A 447 16.66 8.56 -45.13
CA SER A 447 16.90 7.13 -45.23
C SER A 447 18.30 6.86 -45.79
N SER A 448 19.22 6.40 -44.94
CA SER A 448 20.41 5.68 -45.39
C SER A 448 20.44 4.31 -44.74
N ILE A 449 20.43 3.29 -45.61
CA ILE A 449 20.59 1.88 -45.28
C ILE A 449 21.98 1.71 -44.68
N ILE A 450 22.07 1.38 -43.39
CA ILE A 450 23.32 0.96 -42.74
C ILE A 450 23.09 -0.42 -42.14
N LYS A 451 23.97 -1.33 -42.55
CA LYS A 451 23.97 -2.78 -42.30
C LYS A 451 23.88 -3.14 -40.83
N GLU A 452 23.22 -4.28 -40.58
CA GLU A 452 23.13 -4.98 -39.32
C GLU A 452 24.50 -5.39 -38.79
N GLU A 453 25.09 -4.62 -37.88
CA GLU A 453 26.04 -5.17 -36.92
C GLU A 453 26.06 -4.36 -35.63
N LYS A 454 25.77 -5.04 -34.51
CA LYS A 454 25.88 -4.59 -33.10
C LYS A 454 25.14 -3.29 -32.73
N ARG A 455 23.81 -3.40 -32.57
CA ARG A 455 23.01 -2.34 -31.91
C ARG A 455 23.38 -2.20 -30.41
N PRO A 456 23.60 -0.97 -29.91
CA PRO A 456 23.81 -0.69 -28.48
C PRO A 456 22.71 -1.31 -27.60
N TRP A 457 23.07 -1.81 -26.42
CA TRP A 457 22.15 -2.43 -25.46
C TRP A 457 20.94 -1.55 -25.11
N VAL A 458 21.12 -0.22 -25.10
CA VAL A 458 20.07 0.79 -24.84
C VAL A 458 18.91 0.74 -25.84
N LEU A 459 19.18 0.40 -27.12
CA LEU A 459 18.12 0.27 -28.13
C LEU A 459 17.32 -1.03 -27.93
N ARG A 460 17.96 -2.10 -27.47
CA ARG A 460 17.28 -3.36 -27.11
C ARG A 460 16.37 -3.18 -25.89
N GLU A 461 16.74 -2.32 -24.96
CA GLU A 461 15.90 -2.01 -23.80
C GLU A 461 14.67 -1.16 -24.19
N ARG A 462 14.82 -0.17 -25.08
CA ARG A 462 13.69 0.57 -25.65
C ARG A 462 12.74 -0.32 -26.47
N GLU A 463 13.25 -1.34 -27.14
CA GLU A 463 12.44 -2.35 -27.83
C GLU A 463 11.72 -3.28 -26.83
N ARG A 464 12.39 -3.72 -25.75
CA ARG A 464 11.77 -4.50 -24.66
C ARG A 464 10.67 -3.75 -23.90
N VAL A 465 10.88 -2.46 -23.60
CA VAL A 465 9.87 -1.60 -22.98
C VAL A 465 8.61 -1.51 -23.84
N LYS A 466 8.76 -1.42 -25.18
CA LYS A 466 7.61 -1.45 -26.11
C LYS A 466 6.88 -2.80 -26.08
N GLU A 467 7.61 -3.91 -26.02
CA GLU A 467 7.07 -5.27 -26.04
C GLU A 467 6.25 -5.61 -24.78
N PHE A 468 6.54 -5.00 -23.63
CA PHE A 468 5.80 -5.22 -22.37
C PHE A 468 4.84 -4.09 -21.97
N SER A 469 4.74 -3.04 -22.78
CA SER A 469 3.84 -1.91 -22.52
C SER A 469 2.38 -2.24 -22.83
N VAL A 470 1.47 -1.78 -21.97
CA VAL A 470 0.02 -1.80 -22.23
C VAL A 470 -0.39 -0.38 -22.61
N GLN A 471 -1.15 -0.21 -23.69
CA GLN A 471 -1.72 1.08 -24.09
C GLN A 471 -3.23 0.95 -24.19
N VAL A 472 -3.94 1.82 -23.47
CA VAL A 472 -5.40 1.94 -23.56
C VAL A 472 -5.72 3.39 -23.93
N GLY A 473 -6.23 3.60 -25.15
CA GLY A 473 -6.58 4.90 -25.72
C GLY A 473 -6.70 4.89 -27.26
N ARG A 474 -7.47 5.82 -27.84
CA ARG A 474 -7.61 6.02 -29.31
C ARG A 474 -6.44 6.89 -29.79
N GLU A 475 -5.87 6.56 -30.96
CA GLU A 475 -4.73 7.17 -31.68
C GLU A 475 -4.01 8.35 -31.01
N THR A 476 -2.68 8.20 -30.90
CA THR A 476 -1.70 9.19 -30.39
C THR A 476 -1.98 10.62 -30.84
N ILE A 477 -2.58 11.43 -29.95
CA ILE A 477 -2.47 12.88 -30.03
C ILE A 477 -0.99 13.19 -29.77
N SER A 478 -0.34 13.85 -30.73
CA SER A 478 1.10 14.11 -30.73
C SER A 478 1.57 14.67 -29.39
N GLU A 479 2.32 13.87 -28.63
CA GLU A 479 3.13 14.37 -27.52
C GLU A 479 4.06 15.44 -28.09
N ASP A 480 4.16 16.62 -27.45
CA ASP A 480 5.28 17.51 -27.75
C ASP A 480 6.53 16.80 -27.20
N PRO A 481 7.42 16.24 -28.05
CA PRO A 481 8.52 15.40 -27.60
C PRO A 481 9.59 16.18 -26.80
N GLN A 482 9.32 17.45 -26.51
CA GLN A 482 10.25 18.43 -25.98
C GLN A 482 9.78 19.09 -24.67
N SER A 483 8.59 18.75 -24.14
CA SER A 483 8.17 19.31 -22.85
C SER A 483 9.03 18.76 -21.72
N LEU A 484 9.34 19.62 -20.75
CA LEU A 484 10.03 19.27 -19.52
C LEU A 484 9.05 19.46 -18.36
N PRO A 485 9.12 18.62 -17.32
CA PRO A 485 8.17 18.66 -16.24
C PRO A 485 8.23 20.00 -15.51
N GLU A 486 7.06 20.57 -15.27
CA GLU A 486 6.90 21.81 -14.52
C GLU A 486 6.57 21.54 -13.06
N THR A 487 6.00 20.36 -12.78
CA THR A 487 5.59 19.95 -11.44
C THR A 487 6.19 18.58 -11.10
N LEU A 488 6.74 18.47 -9.90
CA LEU A 488 7.13 17.21 -9.28
C LEU A 488 6.31 17.05 -8.00
N ILE A 489 5.55 15.96 -7.90
CA ILE A 489 4.82 15.57 -6.70
C ILE A 489 5.58 14.41 -6.07
N TYR A 490 6.08 14.62 -4.86
CA TYR A 490 6.83 13.62 -4.09
C TYR A 490 5.95 13.13 -2.94
N ILE A 491 5.66 11.83 -2.92
CA ILE A 491 4.99 11.14 -1.82
C ILE A 491 6.04 10.36 -1.02
N SER A 492 5.98 10.38 0.31
CA SER A 492 6.97 9.65 1.11
C SER A 492 6.47 9.25 2.48
N CYS A 493 6.74 8.00 2.86
CA CYS A 493 6.68 7.51 4.24
C CYS A 493 8.06 7.52 4.95
N GLY A 494 9.14 7.83 4.23
CA GLY A 494 10.52 7.83 4.73
C GLY A 494 11.00 9.24 5.05
N TRP A 495 10.78 9.70 6.28
CA TRP A 495 11.03 11.11 6.65
C TRP A 495 12.48 11.57 6.46
N GLU A 496 13.46 10.75 6.86
CA GLU A 496 14.88 11.13 6.72
C GLU A 496 15.32 11.18 5.25
N SER A 497 15.04 10.13 4.47
CA SER A 497 15.35 10.10 3.04
C SER A 497 14.62 11.22 2.27
N PHE A 498 13.37 11.54 2.63
CA PHE A 498 12.68 12.70 2.08
C PHE A 498 13.42 14.01 2.36
N LYS A 499 13.90 14.23 3.60
CA LYS A 499 14.66 15.45 3.95
C LYS A 499 15.94 15.57 3.11
N GLU A 500 16.64 14.46 2.87
CA GLU A 500 17.83 14.40 2.03
C GLU A 500 17.53 14.72 0.56
N ASP A 501 16.54 14.05 -0.01
CA ASP A 501 16.11 14.26 -1.40
C ASP A 501 15.62 15.69 -1.62
N CYS A 502 14.79 16.20 -0.69
CA CYS A 502 14.27 17.56 -0.74
C CYS A 502 15.42 18.59 -0.74
N LYS A 503 16.42 18.44 0.13
CA LYS A 503 17.59 19.32 0.15
C LYS A 503 18.35 19.25 -1.18
N SER A 504 18.55 18.05 -1.71
CA SER A 504 19.28 17.83 -2.97
C SER A 504 18.57 18.48 -4.17
N LEU A 505 17.24 18.36 -4.24
CA LEU A 505 16.40 19.00 -5.26
C LEU A 505 16.46 20.52 -5.16
N LEU A 506 16.32 21.09 -3.97
CA LEU A 506 16.38 22.55 -3.76
C LEU A 506 17.76 23.13 -4.07
N ASN A 507 18.84 22.44 -3.67
CA ASN A 507 20.22 22.87 -3.94
C ASN A 507 20.54 22.98 -5.44
N SER A 508 19.84 22.21 -6.29
CA SER A 508 20.00 22.30 -7.75
C SER A 508 19.52 23.63 -8.34
N LYS A 509 18.66 24.36 -7.60
CA LYS A 509 17.93 25.55 -8.06
C LYS A 509 16.98 25.28 -9.25
N SER A 510 16.89 24.05 -9.74
CA SER A 510 15.92 23.63 -10.75
C SER A 510 14.50 23.54 -10.20
N TRP A 511 14.36 23.32 -8.89
CA TRP A 511 13.08 23.12 -8.21
C TRP A 511 12.92 24.07 -7.04
N GLN A 512 11.68 24.45 -6.76
CA GLN A 512 11.25 25.18 -5.57
C GLN A 512 10.12 24.39 -4.93
N LEU A 513 10.17 24.22 -3.61
CA LEU A 513 9.08 23.60 -2.87
C LEU A 513 7.96 24.62 -2.71
N GLU A 514 6.77 24.30 -3.21
CA GLU A 514 5.60 25.20 -3.22
C GLU A 514 4.62 24.86 -2.10
N LYS A 515 4.32 23.57 -1.92
CA LYS A 515 3.37 23.06 -0.91
C LYS A 515 3.85 21.76 -0.31
N ALA A 516 3.42 21.52 0.92
CA ALA A 516 3.57 20.24 1.60
C ALA A 516 2.36 19.93 2.48
N HIS A 517 1.98 18.66 2.52
CA HIS A 517 0.90 18.13 3.34
C HIS A 517 1.41 16.86 4.02
N GLY A 518 1.13 16.72 5.31
CA GLY A 518 1.31 15.48 6.04
C GLY A 518 -0.02 14.74 6.20
N PHE A 519 0.04 13.41 6.27
CA PHE A 519 -1.10 12.54 6.53
C PHE A 519 -0.75 11.51 7.58
N ASN A 520 -1.71 11.21 8.44
CA ASN A 520 -1.56 10.16 9.44
C ASN A 520 -1.95 8.80 8.85
N PHE A 521 -1.01 8.15 8.18
CA PHE A 521 -1.21 6.79 7.65
C PHE A 521 -1.09 5.73 8.74
N PHE A 522 -0.29 6.01 9.78
CA PHE A 522 0.10 5.04 10.81
C PHE A 522 -0.20 5.54 12.24
N PRO A 523 -1.47 5.78 12.62
CA PRO A 523 -1.80 6.17 13.99
C PRO A 523 -1.22 5.18 15.01
N GLY A 524 -0.45 5.69 15.97
CA GLY A 524 0.30 4.89 16.95
C GLY A 524 1.80 4.78 16.68
N THR A 525 2.30 5.33 15.57
CA THR A 525 3.74 5.37 15.24
C THR A 525 4.23 6.81 15.02
N GLN A 526 5.55 7.03 15.15
CA GLN A 526 6.17 8.32 14.81
C GLN A 526 6.39 8.49 13.30
N SER A 527 5.58 7.85 12.46
CA SER A 527 5.68 7.92 11.01
C SER A 527 4.55 8.76 10.44
N ILE A 528 4.85 9.56 9.42
CA ILE A 528 3.87 10.32 8.66
C ILE A 528 4.07 10.06 7.18
N GLU A 529 3.00 10.19 6.41
CA GLU A 529 3.07 10.25 4.96
C GLU A 529 3.13 11.73 4.54
N VAL A 530 4.07 12.09 3.69
CA VAL A 530 4.24 13.45 3.17
C VAL A 530 3.86 13.48 1.70
N LEU A 531 3.07 14.49 1.29
CA LEU A 531 2.91 14.90 -0.09
C LEU A 531 3.56 16.27 -0.24
N ALA A 532 4.64 16.37 -1.01
CA ALA A 532 5.35 17.60 -1.31
C ALA A 532 5.23 17.94 -2.80
N VAL A 533 4.95 19.21 -3.09
CA VAL A 533 4.76 19.72 -4.46
C VAL A 533 5.88 20.68 -4.77
N PHE A 534 6.70 20.32 -5.75
CA PHE A 534 7.78 21.15 -6.27
C PHE A 534 7.39 21.73 -7.62
N LYS A 535 7.76 23.00 -7.85
CA LYS A 535 7.64 23.68 -9.14
C LYS A 535 9.01 23.93 -9.74
N ARG A 536 9.12 23.76 -11.05
CA ARG A 536 10.37 24.01 -11.77
C ARG A 536 10.64 25.52 -11.83
N SER A 537 11.85 25.91 -11.44
CA SER A 537 12.33 27.29 -11.55
C SER A 537 12.53 27.68 -13.01
N LEU A 538 11.68 28.53 -13.58
CA LEU A 538 11.90 29.09 -14.92
C LEU A 538 13.02 30.15 -14.84
N LYS A 539 14.12 29.95 -15.59
CA LYS A 539 15.13 31.01 -15.78
C LYS A 539 14.46 32.18 -16.51
N LYS A 540 14.26 33.32 -15.83
CA LYS A 540 13.89 34.59 -16.50
C LYS A 540 14.88 34.86 -17.63
N LYS A 541 14.47 34.77 -18.89
CA LYS A 541 15.24 35.29 -20.03
C LYS A 541 15.46 36.78 -19.77
N LYS A 542 16.70 37.21 -19.50
CA LYS A 542 17.07 38.62 -19.52
C LYS A 542 16.77 39.14 -20.93
N THR A 543 15.66 39.83 -21.13
CA THR A 543 15.42 40.64 -22.32
C THR A 543 16.39 41.82 -22.27
N GLY A 544 17.59 41.61 -22.83
CA GLY A 544 18.56 42.67 -23.03
C GLY A 544 18.00 43.68 -24.02
N LYS A 545 17.53 44.82 -23.51
CA LYS A 545 17.21 46.01 -24.30
C LYS A 545 18.51 46.48 -24.95
N LYS A 546 18.76 46.09 -26.22
CA LYS A 546 19.82 46.69 -27.05
C LYS A 546 19.45 48.16 -27.24
N LYS A 547 20.04 49.06 -26.44
CA LYS A 547 20.09 50.49 -26.78
C LYS A 547 20.93 50.63 -28.04
N LYS A 548 20.29 50.85 -29.18
CA LYS A 548 20.92 51.38 -30.39
C LYS A 548 21.47 52.76 -30.02
N LYS A 549 22.80 52.90 -29.90
CA LYS A 549 23.46 54.21 -30.00
C LYS A 549 23.51 54.54 -31.49
N GLN A 550 22.73 55.54 -31.91
CA GLN A 550 23.07 56.35 -33.06
C GLN A 550 24.15 57.33 -32.58
N GLY A 551 25.29 57.29 -33.24
CA GLY A 551 26.41 58.22 -33.14
C GLY A 551 27.06 58.26 -34.50
#